data_AF-A0A174RIW8-F1
#
_entry.id   AF-A0A174RIW8-F1
#
_cell.length_a   1.000
_cell.length_b   1.000
_cell.length_c   1.000
_cell.angle_alpha   90.00
_cell.angle_beta   90.00
_cell.angle_gamma   90.00
#
_symmetry.space_group_name_H-M   'P 1'
#
loop_
_entity.id
_entity.type
_entity.pdbx_description
1 polymer ?
#
loop_
_entity_poly.entity_id
_entity_poly.type
_entity_poly.pdbx_seq_one_letter_code
_entity_poly.pdbx_strand_id
1 'polypeptide(L)'
;MVNISKTKRNFIALNTLFAILSGAAGVVILHIALPGHYFGGYPFIPVYFYIFGLFSIYMFDACRRHAPQKLSLLYLAMKMIKMILSLILLLIYCLAVREEAKAFLLTFISFYLLYLIYETWFFFSFEVNLKRKKKNKNKNETVA
;
A
#
# COMPACT_ATOMS: atom_id res chain seq x y z
N MET A 1 -1.30 -17.28 -23.60
CA MET A 1 -1.75 -15.94 -23.13
C MET A 1 -1.84 -15.91 -21.62
N VAL A 2 -1.15 -15.00 -20.94
CA VAL A 2 -1.17 -14.91 -19.47
C VAL A 2 -2.51 -14.33 -19.01
N ASN A 3 -3.22 -15.03 -18.13
CA ASN A 3 -4.49 -14.62 -17.53
C ASN A 3 -4.28 -13.50 -16.49
N ILE A 4 -3.87 -12.32 -16.97
CA ILE A 4 -3.37 -11.14 -16.24
C ILE A 4 -4.43 -10.53 -15.30
N SER A 5 -5.72 -10.75 -15.59
CA SER A 5 -6.84 -10.34 -14.74
C SER A 5 -6.79 -10.96 -13.33
N LYS A 6 -6.46 -12.25 -13.21
CA LYS A 6 -6.59 -12.97 -11.93
C LYS A 6 -5.56 -12.54 -10.89
N THR A 7 -4.30 -12.34 -11.28
CA THR A 7 -3.23 -11.91 -10.36
C THR A 7 -3.43 -10.46 -9.90
N LYS A 8 -3.72 -9.53 -10.82
CA LYS A 8 -4.02 -8.13 -10.46
C LYS A 8 -5.25 -8.04 -9.56
N ARG A 9 -6.32 -8.77 -9.89
CA ARG A 9 -7.55 -8.82 -9.09
C ARG A 9 -7.30 -9.38 -7.69
N ASN A 10 -6.48 -10.43 -7.55
CA ASN A 10 -6.12 -10.98 -6.25
C ASN A 10 -5.35 -9.97 -5.40
N PHE A 11 -4.43 -9.23 -6.01
CA PHE A 11 -3.66 -8.19 -5.33
C PHE A 11 -4.52 -6.99 -4.92
N ILE A 12 -5.45 -6.55 -5.78
CA ILE A 12 -6.43 -5.51 -5.42
C ILE A 12 -7.34 -6.00 -4.29
N ALA A 13 -7.84 -7.23 -4.37
CA ALA A 13 -8.68 -7.83 -3.33
C ALA A 13 -7.94 -7.89 -1.99
N LEU A 14 -6.67 -8.29 -1.99
CA LEU A 14 -5.83 -8.33 -0.80
C LEU A 14 -5.58 -6.94 -0.22
N ASN A 15 -5.30 -5.94 -1.07
CA ASN A 15 -5.14 -4.55 -0.63
C ASN A 15 -6.43 -3.98 -0.04
N THR A 16 -7.56 -4.32 -0.64
CA THR A 16 -8.89 -3.91 -0.17
C THR A 16 -9.22 -4.57 1.16
N LEU A 17 -8.99 -5.87 1.28
CA LEU A 17 -9.18 -6.62 2.53
C LEU A 17 -8.29 -6.05 3.64
N PHE A 18 -7.02 -5.81 3.35
CA PHE A 18 -6.09 -5.21 4.30
C PHE A 18 -6.53 -3.79 4.72
N ALA A 19 -7.03 -2.98 3.79
CA ALA A 19 -7.53 -1.64 4.10
C ALA A 19 -8.78 -1.67 4.98
N ILE A 20 -9.72 -2.58 4.70
CA ILE A 20 -10.92 -2.76 5.53
C ILE A 20 -10.54 -3.25 6.93
N LEU A 21 -9.67 -4.26 7.03
CA LEU A 21 -9.24 -4.82 8.31
C LEU A 21 -8.44 -3.80 9.14
N SER A 22 -7.48 -3.11 8.53
CA SER A 22 -6.68 -2.09 9.22
C SER A 22 -7.52 -0.86 9.60
N GLY A 23 -8.45 -0.44 8.75
CA GLY A 23 -9.42 0.61 9.06
C GLY A 23 -10.33 0.22 10.23
N ALA A 24 -10.94 -0.96 10.21
CA ALA A 24 -11.78 -1.43 11.31
C ALA A 24 -10.98 -1.57 12.61
N ALA A 25 -9.79 -2.16 12.56
CA ALA A 25 -8.90 -2.28 13.71
C ALA A 25 -8.50 -0.91 14.27
N GLY A 26 -8.18 0.06 13.39
CA GLY A 26 -7.82 1.40 13.83
C GLY A 26 -8.96 2.14 14.52
N VAL A 27 -10.22 1.97 14.07
CA VAL A 27 -11.40 2.50 14.78
C VAL A 27 -11.52 1.90 16.18
N VAL A 28 -11.38 0.58 16.30
CA VAL A 28 -11.47 -0.12 17.60
C VAL A 28 -10.36 0.34 18.54
N ILE A 29 -9.12 0.42 18.04
CA ILE A 29 -7.96 0.87 18.82
C ILE A 29 -8.16 2.32 19.29
N LEU A 30 -8.66 3.21 18.43
CA LEU A 30 -8.95 4.58 18.81
C LEU A 30 -10.04 4.68 19.87
N HIS A 31 -11.10 3.88 19.74
CA HIS A 31 -12.19 3.88 20.71
C HIS A 31 -11.75 3.40 22.10
N ILE A 32 -10.75 2.51 22.17
CA ILE A 32 -10.18 2.01 23.42
C ILE A 32 -9.13 2.98 23.98
N ALA A 33 -8.24 3.50 23.12
CA ALA A 33 -7.11 4.34 23.53
C ALA A 33 -7.50 5.79 23.81
N LEU A 34 -8.54 6.30 23.16
CA LEU A 34 -9.09 7.66 23.29
C LEU A 34 -10.62 7.57 23.46
N PRO A 35 -11.10 7.16 24.65
CA PRO A 35 -12.53 7.03 24.91
C PRO A 35 -13.20 8.40 24.82
N GLY A 36 -13.96 8.63 23.75
CA GLY A 36 -14.83 9.80 23.59
C GLY A 36 -14.42 10.85 22.54
N HIS A 37 -13.31 10.70 21.81
CA HIS A 37 -12.96 11.60 20.70
C HIS A 37 -12.57 10.82 19.44
N TYR A 38 -13.56 10.58 18.58
CA TYR A 38 -13.29 10.21 17.19
C TYR A 38 -12.83 11.48 16.47
N PHE A 39 -11.53 11.64 16.26
CA PHE A 39 -11.02 12.80 15.55
C PHE A 39 -11.53 12.77 14.10
N GLY A 40 -12.16 13.85 13.64
CA GLY A 40 -12.81 13.91 12.31
C GLY A 40 -11.85 13.64 11.14
N GLY A 41 -10.54 13.76 11.37
CA GLY A 41 -9.48 13.43 10.43
C GLY A 41 -9.26 11.92 10.19
N TYR A 42 -9.83 11.03 11.02
CA TYR A 42 -9.48 9.61 10.97
C TYR A 42 -9.81 8.94 9.64
N PRO A 43 -11.00 9.10 9.04
CA PRO A 43 -11.36 8.42 7.81
C PRO A 43 -10.40 8.74 6.64
N PHE A 44 -9.75 9.90 6.65
CA PHE A 44 -8.80 10.30 5.61
C PHE A 44 -7.54 9.44 5.59
N ILE A 45 -7.09 8.93 6.74
CA ILE A 45 -5.85 8.15 6.87
C ILE A 45 -5.94 6.81 6.10
N PRO A 46 -6.86 5.89 6.41
CA PRO A 46 -6.95 4.62 5.69
C PRO A 46 -7.32 4.82 4.21
N VAL A 47 -8.11 5.85 3.87
CA VAL A 47 -8.45 6.19 2.48
C VAL A 47 -7.19 6.60 1.70
N TYR A 48 -6.35 7.47 2.27
CA TYR A 48 -5.08 7.87 1.67
C TYR A 48 -4.19 6.66 1.34
N PHE A 49 -3.96 5.78 2.33
CA PHE A 49 -3.13 4.60 2.14
C PHE A 49 -3.74 3.59 1.17
N TYR A 50 -5.07 3.44 1.16
CA TYR A 50 -5.75 2.56 0.20
C TYR A 50 -5.59 3.05 -1.24
N ILE A 51 -5.83 4.34 -1.50
CA ILE A 51 -5.67 4.96 -2.83
C ILE A 51 -4.21 4.82 -3.29
N PHE A 52 -3.26 5.10 -2.39
CA PHE A 52 -1.84 4.96 -2.71
C PHE A 52 -1.45 3.51 -3.01
N GLY A 53 -1.99 2.56 -2.26
CA GLY A 53 -1.82 1.13 -2.51
C GLY A 53 -2.37 0.71 -3.87
N LEU A 54 -3.57 1.17 -4.23
CA LEU A 54 -4.14 0.95 -5.57
C LEU A 54 -3.24 1.54 -6.65
N PHE A 55 -2.87 2.81 -6.53
CA PHE A 55 -1.98 3.48 -7.49
C PHE A 55 -0.67 2.71 -7.69
N SER A 56 -0.05 2.26 -6.60
CA SER A 56 1.16 1.43 -6.62
C SER A 56 0.94 0.12 -7.40
N ILE A 57 -0.18 -0.59 -7.16
CA ILE A 57 -0.51 -1.82 -7.88
C ILE A 57 -0.65 -1.58 -9.39
N TYR A 58 -1.31 -0.49 -9.79
CA TYR A 58 -1.46 -0.12 -11.21
C TYR A 58 -0.10 0.18 -11.85
N MET A 59 0.74 0.96 -11.19
CA MET A 59 2.09 1.30 -11.68
C MET A 59 2.97 0.04 -11.79
N PHE A 60 2.90 -0.87 -10.81
CA PHE A 60 3.63 -2.13 -10.86
C PHE A 60 3.13 -3.05 -11.98
N ASP A 61 1.81 -3.14 -12.24
CA ASP A 61 1.30 -3.93 -13.38
C ASP A 61 1.76 -3.34 -14.72
N ALA A 62 1.74 -2.01 -14.86
CA ALA A 62 2.21 -1.34 -16.07
C ALA A 62 3.70 -1.57 -16.32
N CYS A 63 4.54 -1.37 -15.30
CA CYS A 63 5.99 -1.57 -15.39
C CYS A 63 6.35 -3.05 -15.61
N ARG A 64 5.61 -3.99 -15.01
CA ARG A 64 5.80 -5.43 -15.25
C ARG A 64 5.69 -5.79 -16.74
N ARG A 65 4.77 -5.16 -17.48
CA ARG A 65 4.54 -5.46 -18.90
C ARG A 65 5.66 -4.94 -19.79
N HIS A 66 6.18 -3.75 -19.50
CA HIS A 66 7.09 -3.04 -20.39
C HIS A 66 8.57 -3.21 -19.99
N ALA A 67 8.86 -3.22 -18.69
CA ALA A 67 10.23 -3.19 -18.18
C ALA A 67 10.36 -3.89 -16.80
N PRO A 68 10.21 -5.23 -16.73
CA PRO A 68 10.24 -5.97 -15.46
C PRO A 68 11.58 -5.87 -14.71
N GLN A 69 12.66 -5.44 -15.38
CA GLN A 69 13.97 -5.22 -14.75
C GLN A 69 14.05 -3.92 -13.95
N LYS A 70 13.15 -2.95 -14.21
CA LYS A 70 13.08 -1.66 -13.50
C LYS A 70 12.09 -1.67 -12.33
N LEU A 71 11.54 -2.83 -11.97
CA LEU A 71 10.49 -2.94 -10.96
C LEU A 71 10.96 -2.48 -9.57
N SER A 72 12.20 -2.82 -9.18
CA SER A 72 12.79 -2.40 -7.90
C SER A 72 13.03 -0.89 -7.84
N LEU A 73 13.46 -0.29 -8.97
CA LEU A 73 13.61 1.17 -9.09
C LEU A 73 12.26 1.87 -8.93
N LEU A 74 11.22 1.36 -9.59
CA LEU A 74 9.86 1.88 -9.44
C LEU A 74 9.37 1.75 -7.99
N TYR A 75 9.64 0.63 -7.32
CA TYR A 75 9.25 0.44 -5.92
C TYR A 75 9.90 1.48 -4.99
N LEU A 76 11.20 1.73 -5.18
CA LEU A 76 11.90 2.75 -4.42
C LEU A 76 11.35 4.15 -4.71
N ALA A 77 11.12 4.48 -5.98
CA ALA A 77 10.53 5.76 -6.38
C ALA A 77 9.13 5.97 -5.76
N MET A 78 8.28 4.94 -5.79
CA MET A 78 6.97 4.95 -5.17
C MET A 78 7.05 5.18 -3.66
N LYS A 79 7.98 4.53 -2.95
CA LYS A 79 8.23 4.77 -1.53
C LYS A 79 8.66 6.21 -1.24
N MET A 80 9.53 6.78 -2.06
CA MET A 80 9.98 8.16 -1.90
C MET A 80 8.83 9.16 -2.14
N ILE A 81 8.07 8.98 -3.21
CA ILE A 81 6.89 9.80 -3.51
C ILE A 81 5.88 9.71 -2.36
N LYS A 82 5.62 8.50 -1.84
CA LYS A 82 4.75 8.27 -0.68
C LYS A 82 5.22 9.05 0.55
N MET A 83 6.52 8.97 0.85
CA MET A 83 7.11 9.62 2.01
C MET A 83 6.98 11.15 1.92
N ILE A 84 7.28 11.73 0.76
CA ILE A 84 7.16 13.18 0.53
C ILE A 84 5.70 13.63 0.65
N LEU A 85 4.76 12.93 0.00
CA LEU A 85 3.33 13.23 0.07
C LEU A 85 2.79 13.08 1.50
N SER A 86 3.22 12.05 2.21
CA SER A 86 2.85 11.81 3.62
C SER A 86 3.32 12.95 4.51
N LEU A 87 4.54 13.45 4.31
CA LEU A 87 5.08 14.57 5.07
C LEU A 87 4.30 15.86 4.80
N ILE A 88 4.00 16.15 3.53
CA ILE A 88 3.20 17.32 3.14
C ILE A 88 1.81 17.25 3.77
N LEU A 89 1.15 16.08 3.72
CA LEU A 89 -0.18 15.88 4.30
C LEU A 89 -0.18 16.07 5.82
N LEU A 90 0.81 15.50 6.51
CA LEU A 90 1.02 15.70 7.95
C LEU A 90 1.20 17.17 8.30
N LEU A 91 2.01 17.91 7.53
CA LEU A 91 2.25 19.33 7.75
C LEU A 91 0.97 20.15 7.57
N ILE A 92 0.23 19.93 6.48
CA ILE A 92 -1.04 20.62 6.21
C ILE A 92 -2.04 20.35 7.34
N TYR A 93 -2.18 19.09 7.75
CA TYR A 93 -3.12 18.73 8.82
C TYR A 93 -2.73 19.36 10.16
N CYS A 94 -1.45 19.32 10.52
CA CYS A 94 -0.94 19.92 11.75
C CYS A 94 -1.16 21.44 11.79
N LEU A 95 -1.05 22.12 10.64
CA LEU A 95 -1.34 23.56 10.52
C LEU A 95 -2.84 23.87 10.57
N ALA A 96 -3.69 23.03 9.97
CA ALA A 96 -5.13 23.24 9.89
C ALA A 96 -5.88 22.87 11.18
N VAL A 97 -5.47 21.80 11.87
CA VAL A 97 -6.18 21.22 13.02
C VAL A 97 -5.18 20.95 14.15
N ARG A 98 -4.83 22.00 14.89
CA ARG A 98 -3.83 21.95 15.97
C ARG A 98 -4.31 21.19 17.22
N GLU A 99 -5.60 21.31 17.55
CA GLU A 99 -6.22 20.70 18.74
C GLU A 99 -6.05 19.17 18.77
N GLU A 100 -6.22 18.51 17.61
CA GLU A 100 -6.18 17.03 17.47
C GLU A 100 -4.90 16.51 16.80
N ALA A 101 -3.90 17.37 16.58
CA ALA A 101 -2.72 17.04 15.77
C ALA A 101 -1.91 15.85 16.32
N LYS A 102 -1.83 15.71 17.65
CA LYS A 102 -1.05 14.64 18.29
C LYS A 102 -1.66 13.26 18.03
N ALA A 103 -2.99 13.13 18.18
CA ALA A 103 -3.70 11.88 17.93
C ALA A 103 -3.67 11.50 16.45
N PHE A 104 -3.85 12.49 15.57
CA PHE A 104 -3.73 12.30 14.12
C PHE A 104 -2.33 11.81 13.74
N LEU A 105 -1.28 12.48 14.23
CA LEU A 105 0.11 12.16 13.89
C LEU A 105 0.50 10.76 14.37
N LEU A 106 0.14 10.39 15.60
CA LEU A 106 0.41 9.06 16.13
C LEU A 106 -0.32 7.98 15.31
N THR A 107 -1.61 8.18 15.02
CA THR A 107 -2.40 7.26 14.20
C THR A 107 -1.82 7.15 12.78
N PHE A 108 -1.44 8.28 12.18
CA PHE A 108 -0.88 8.32 10.83
C PHE A 108 0.45 7.57 10.77
N ILE A 109 1.35 7.75 11.75
CA ILE A 109 2.62 7.01 11.81
C ILE A 109 2.38 5.51 11.99
N SER A 110 1.47 5.11 12.87
CA SER A 110 1.11 3.70 13.05
C SER A 110 0.60 3.07 11.77
N PHE A 111 -0.33 3.74 11.07
CA PHE A 111 -0.82 3.30 9.77
C PHE A 111 0.29 3.27 8.72
N TYR A 112 1.16 4.28 8.69
CA TYR A 112 2.28 4.34 7.76
C TYR A 112 3.19 3.12 7.91
N LEU A 113 3.59 2.77 9.14
CA LEU A 113 4.45 1.61 9.42
C LEU A 113 3.76 0.29 9.05
N LEU A 114 2.49 0.12 9.41
CA LEU A 114 1.70 -1.06 9.05
C LEU A 114 1.64 -1.24 7.53
N TYR A 115 1.29 -0.18 6.80
CA TYR A 115 1.25 -0.20 5.34
C TYR A 115 2.63 -0.38 4.72
N LEU A 116 3.69 0.14 5.34
CA LEU A 116 5.06 -0.03 4.88
C LEU A 116 5.48 -1.50 4.90
N ILE A 117 5.13 -2.23 5.97
CA ILE A 117 5.37 -3.67 6.10
C ILE A 117 4.55 -4.43 5.05
N TYR A 118 3.25 -4.13 4.95
CA TYR A 118 2.35 -4.75 3.97
C TYR A 118 2.83 -4.55 2.53
N GLU A 119 3.20 -3.32 2.14
CA GLU A 119 3.72 -3.00 0.81
C GLU A 119 5.03 -3.73 0.49
N THR A 120 5.90 -3.88 1.49
CA THR A 120 7.18 -4.60 1.32
C THR A 120 6.92 -6.08 1.08
N TRP A 121 6.05 -6.69 1.89
CA TRP A 121 5.64 -8.08 1.70
C TRP A 121 4.92 -8.29 0.37
N PHE A 122 4.05 -7.36 -0.02
CA PHE A 122 3.36 -7.35 -1.31
C PHE A 122 4.35 -7.34 -2.47
N PHE A 123 5.32 -6.41 -2.45
CA PHE A 123 6.34 -6.28 -3.50
C PHE A 123 7.17 -7.56 -3.62
N PHE A 124 7.60 -8.12 -2.49
CA PHE A 124 8.37 -9.35 -2.48
C PHE A 124 7.57 -10.53 -3.06
N SER A 125 6.32 -10.70 -2.61
CA SER A 125 5.40 -11.72 -3.15
C SER A 125 5.20 -11.57 -4.65
N PHE A 126 5.05 -10.33 -5.13
CA PHE A 126 4.93 -10.02 -6.55
C PHE A 126 6.20 -10.40 -7.33
N GLU A 127 7.39 -10.04 -6.85
CA GLU A 127 8.66 -10.33 -7.50
C GLU A 127 8.93 -11.85 -7.59
N VAL A 128 8.69 -12.58 -6.50
CA VAL A 128 8.82 -14.05 -6.46
C VAL A 128 7.88 -14.70 -7.49
N ASN A 129 6.63 -14.24 -7.57
CA ASN A 129 5.67 -14.73 -8.55
C ASN A 129 6.12 -14.46 -10.00
N LEU A 130 6.76 -13.32 -10.26
CA LEU A 130 7.31 -13.01 -11.58
C LEU A 130 8.49 -13.93 -11.95
N LYS A 131 9.41 -14.17 -11.01
CA LYS A 131 10.56 -15.07 -11.21
C LYS A 131 10.11 -16.51 -11.48
N ARG A 132 9.12 -17.02 -10.73
CA ARG A 132 8.53 -18.36 -10.94
C ARG A 132 7.92 -18.50 -12.34
N LYS A 133 7.18 -17.49 -12.82
CA LYS A 133 6.58 -17.51 -14.16
C LYS A 133 7.63 -17.54 -15.28
N LYS A 134 8.72 -16.77 -15.15
CA LYS A 134 9.83 -16.82 -16.11
C LYS A 134 10.48 -18.22 -16.16
N LYS A 135 10.77 -18.82 -15.00
CA LYS A 135 11.36 -20.16 -14.91
C LYS A 135 10.49 -21.24 -15.56
N ASN A 136 9.17 -21.22 -15.29
CA ASN A 136 8.24 -22.19 -15.88
C ASN A 136 8.10 -22.01 -17.39
N LYS A 137 8.12 -20.77 -17.91
CA LYS A 137 8.09 -20.52 -19.35
C LYS A 137 9.32 -21.12 -20.05
N ASN A 138 10.52 -20.84 -19.53
CA ASN A 138 11.76 -21.38 -20.09
C ASN A 138 11.79 -22.92 -20.05
N LYS A 139 11.31 -23.54 -18.96
CA LYS A 139 11.23 -25.01 -18.84
C LYS A 139 10.31 -25.64 -19.90
N ASN A 140 9.17 -25.00 -20.19
CA ASN A 140 8.24 -25.50 -21.20
C ASN A 140 8.79 -25.34 -22.62
N GLU A 141 9.58 -24.31 -22.89
CA GLU A 141 10.23 -24.09 -24.21
C GLU A 141 11.41 -25.06 -24.46
N THR A 142 12.04 -25.60 -23.42
CA THR A 142 13.13 -26.60 -23.55
C THR A 142 12.66 -28.06 -23.59
N VAL A 143 11.37 -28.32 -23.34
CA VAL A 143 10.77 -29.68 -23.33
C VAL A 143 9.92 -29.93 -24.58
N ALA A 144 9.66 -28.89 -25.37
CA ALA A 144 9.05 -28.96 -26.70
C ALA A 144 10.14 -28.98 -27.77
#